data_AF-A0A975EIA0-F1
#
_entry.id   AF-A0A975EIA0-F1
#
_cell.length_a   1.000
_cell.length_b   1.000
_cell.length_c   1.000
_cell.angle_alpha   90.00
_cell.angle_beta   90.00
_cell.angle_gamma   90.00
#
_symmetry.space_group_name_H-M   'P 1'
#
loop_
_entity.id
_entity.type
_entity.pdbx_description
1 polymer ?
#
loop_
_entity_poly.entity_id
_entity_poly.type
_entity_poly.pdbx_seq_one_letter_code
_entity_poly.pdbx_strand_id
1 'polypeptide(L)'
;MSTNETSNEESSVEDSDNGEPTTDLTEHRSYNLVLKMVLWGESREDIYRRLTVNSVPKEIADQLYALAREDRIRTIRSDCFHDLMIGLGLIAAAVVTFADVGMAWASSRRYFCMDALRRWVSDRGSSLMVSLAT
;
A
#
# COMPACT_ATOMS: atom_id res chain seq x y z
N MET A 1 75.57 -25.94 -26.32
CA MET A 1 76.16 -24.63 -26.62
C MET A 1 75.03 -23.62 -26.70
N SER A 2 75.15 -22.56 -25.92
CA SER A 2 74.35 -21.32 -25.89
C SER A 2 72.89 -21.40 -25.42
N THR A 3 72.79 -21.20 -24.11
CA THR A 3 71.84 -20.32 -23.39
C THR A 3 71.36 -19.12 -24.19
N ASN A 4 70.10 -18.72 -24.02
CA ASN A 4 69.72 -17.31 -23.92
C ASN A 4 68.52 -17.18 -22.98
N GLU A 5 68.84 -16.63 -21.82
CA GLU A 5 67.92 -16.07 -20.84
C GLU A 5 67.29 -14.80 -21.42
N THR A 6 66.03 -14.53 -21.11
CA THR A 6 65.47 -13.18 -21.22
C THR A 6 64.46 -13.01 -20.10
N SER A 7 65.01 -12.68 -18.94
CA SER A 7 64.30 -12.00 -17.86
C SER A 7 63.98 -10.60 -18.35
N ASN A 8 62.72 -10.18 -18.25
CA ASN A 8 62.41 -8.75 -18.12
C ASN A 8 61.23 -8.61 -17.16
N GLU A 9 61.57 -8.12 -15.98
CA GLU A 9 60.68 -7.49 -15.01
C GLU A 9 60.07 -6.22 -15.62
N GLU A 10 58.77 -6.02 -15.49
CA GLU A 10 58.15 -4.69 -15.33
C GLU A 10 56.72 -4.93 -14.81
N SER A 11 56.51 -4.71 -13.51
CA SER A 11 55.88 -3.48 -13.01
C SER A 11 54.35 -3.60 -12.99
N SER A 12 53.84 -4.29 -11.98
CA SER A 12 52.44 -4.19 -11.56
C SER A 12 52.35 -3.13 -10.46
N VAL A 13 52.29 -1.87 -10.90
CA VAL A 13 52.06 -0.69 -10.07
C VAL A 13 50.56 -0.35 -10.10
N GLU A 14 50.06 -0.08 -8.91
CA GLU A 14 48.86 0.72 -8.57
C GLU A 14 47.47 0.09 -8.65
N ASP A 15 47.00 -0.29 -7.45
CA ASP A 15 45.84 0.32 -6.79
C ASP A 15 44.79 0.97 -7.71
N SER A 16 43.66 0.27 -7.83
CA SER A 16 42.37 0.94 -7.93
C SER A 16 41.39 0.15 -7.08
N ASP A 17 41.59 0.28 -5.76
CA ASP A 17 40.50 0.30 -4.80
C ASP A 17 39.54 1.42 -5.21
N ASN A 18 38.71 1.13 -6.22
CA ASN A 18 37.49 1.89 -6.47
C ASN A 18 36.51 1.48 -5.38
N GLY A 19 36.81 1.89 -4.16
CA GLY A 19 35.83 2.08 -3.11
C GLY A 19 34.78 3.01 -3.68
N GLU A 20 33.74 2.40 -4.25
CA GLU A 20 32.54 3.04 -4.73
C GLU A 20 32.08 3.99 -3.63
N PRO A 21 32.25 5.31 -3.76
CA PRO A 21 31.58 6.21 -2.85
C PRO A 21 30.13 6.10 -3.27
N THR A 22 29.39 5.23 -2.60
CA THR A 22 27.94 5.32 -2.47
C THR A 22 27.64 6.58 -1.67
N THR A 23 28.05 7.74 -2.21
CA THR A 23 27.55 9.03 -1.80
C THR A 23 26.09 9.03 -2.19
N ASP A 24 25.31 8.57 -1.23
CA ASP A 24 23.88 8.74 -1.05
C ASP A 24 23.36 9.89 -1.93
N LEU A 25 22.92 9.55 -3.15
CA LEU A 25 22.44 10.51 -4.15
C LEU A 25 21.24 11.33 -3.61
N THR A 26 20.63 10.82 -2.55
CA THR A 26 19.57 11.40 -1.72
C THR A 26 20.04 12.54 -0.81
N GLU A 27 21.33 12.61 -0.44
CA GLU A 27 21.88 13.65 0.44
C GLU A 27 22.23 14.95 -0.33
N HIS A 28 22.33 14.87 -1.65
CA HIS A 28 22.63 16.04 -2.47
C HIS A 28 21.46 17.04 -2.46
N ARG A 29 21.74 18.30 -2.13
CA ARG A 29 20.79 19.44 -2.17
C ARG A 29 19.99 19.53 -3.48
N SER A 30 20.55 19.01 -4.57
CA SER A 30 19.97 18.86 -5.90
C SER A 30 18.79 17.87 -5.93
N TYR A 31 18.82 16.79 -5.15
CA TYR A 31 17.77 15.77 -5.08
C TYR A 31 16.44 16.36 -4.63
N ASN A 32 16.43 17.11 -3.53
CA ASN A 32 15.22 17.74 -3.00
C ASN A 32 14.60 18.76 -3.98
N LEU A 33 15.46 19.43 -4.76
CA LEU A 33 15.03 20.42 -5.75
C LEU A 33 14.41 19.74 -6.98
N VAL A 34 15.02 18.66 -7.46
CA VAL A 34 14.48 17.84 -8.56
C VAL A 34 13.21 17.12 -8.14
N LEU A 35 13.19 16.54 -6.93
CA LEU A 35 12.02 15.89 -6.37
C LEU A 35 10.83 16.87 -6.29
N LYS A 36 11.05 18.10 -5.80
CA LYS A 36 10.02 19.15 -5.82
C LYS A 36 9.56 19.49 -7.24
N MET A 37 10.45 19.65 -8.21
CA MET A 37 10.05 19.98 -9.58
C MET A 37 9.25 18.87 -10.26
N VAL A 38 9.67 17.62 -10.06
CA VAL A 38 8.97 16.43 -10.56
C VAL A 38 7.61 16.29 -9.87
N LEU A 39 7.54 16.56 -8.56
CA LEU A 39 6.29 16.54 -7.80
C LEU A 39 5.30 17.61 -8.28
N TRP A 40 5.80 18.78 -8.68
CA TRP A 40 5.01 19.90 -9.21
C TRP A 40 4.61 19.75 -10.69
N GLY A 41 5.11 18.71 -11.37
CA GLY A 41 4.75 18.41 -12.76
C GLY A 41 5.38 19.34 -13.79
N GLU A 42 6.54 19.94 -13.49
CA GLU A 42 7.31 20.67 -14.50
C GLU A 42 7.72 19.75 -15.66
N SER A 43 7.84 20.32 -16.85
CA SER A 43 8.25 19.57 -18.04
C SER A 43 9.67 19.02 -17.89
N ARG A 44 9.96 17.88 -18.54
CA ARG A 44 11.27 17.22 -18.46
C ARG A 44 12.38 18.18 -18.91
N GLU A 45 12.07 19.01 -19.89
CA GLU A 45 12.96 20.02 -20.49
C GLU A 45 13.30 21.14 -19.50
N ASP A 46 12.32 21.62 -18.73
CA ASP A 46 12.53 22.65 -17.70
C ASP A 46 13.37 22.13 -16.53
N ILE A 47 13.14 20.87 -16.14
CA ILE A 47 13.92 20.16 -15.12
C ILE A 47 15.38 20.09 -15.55
N TYR A 48 15.67 19.63 -16.77
CA TYR A 48 17.05 19.60 -17.28
C TYR A 48 17.67 20.97 -17.38
N ARG A 49 16.90 21.99 -17.79
CA ARG A 49 17.42 23.35 -17.90
C ARG A 49 17.92 23.86 -16.54
N ARG A 50 17.18 23.59 -15.47
CA ARG A 50 17.55 23.99 -14.10
C ARG A 50 18.64 23.11 -13.49
N LEU A 51 18.69 21.83 -13.83
CA LEU A 51 19.79 20.92 -13.46
C LEU A 51 21.11 21.30 -14.13
N THR A 52 21.05 21.74 -15.39
CA THR A 52 22.24 22.20 -16.15
C THR A 52 22.82 23.46 -15.52
N VAL A 53 21.97 24.38 -15.05
CA VAL A 53 22.41 25.60 -14.32
C VAL A 53 23.09 25.25 -12.99
N ASN A 54 22.78 24.09 -12.40
CA ASN A 54 23.40 23.60 -11.16
C ASN A 54 24.55 22.62 -11.39
N SER A 55 25.08 22.54 -12.62
CA SER A 55 26.23 21.71 -12.99
C SER A 55 26.05 20.20 -12.72
N VAL A 56 24.81 19.70 -12.77
CA VAL A 56 24.54 18.27 -12.59
C VAL A 56 24.70 17.52 -13.93
N PRO A 57 25.43 16.39 -13.97
CA PRO A 57 25.55 15.57 -15.18
C PRO A 57 24.19 15.05 -15.66
N LYS A 58 24.00 14.97 -16.98
CA LYS A 58 22.74 14.52 -17.58
C LYS A 58 22.40 13.08 -17.20
N GLU A 59 23.43 12.24 -17.06
CA GLU A 59 23.31 10.82 -16.73
C GLU A 59 22.73 10.65 -15.31
N ILE A 60 23.15 11.51 -14.37
CA ILE A 60 22.64 11.53 -13.00
C ILE A 60 21.23 12.12 -12.97
N ALA A 61 20.97 13.16 -13.76
CA ALA A 61 19.66 13.79 -13.87
C ALA A 61 18.58 12.81 -14.38
N ASP A 62 18.91 11.94 -15.32
CA ASP A 62 18.01 10.91 -15.85
C ASP A 62 17.61 9.89 -14.78
N GLN A 63 18.59 9.42 -13.98
CA GLN A 63 18.34 8.50 -12.87
C GLN A 63 17.48 9.16 -11.78
N LEU A 64 17.79 10.41 -11.43
CA LEU A 64 17.02 11.19 -10.45
C LEU A 64 15.58 11.42 -10.92
N TYR A 65 15.38 11.70 -12.21
CA TYR A 65 14.06 11.88 -12.78
C TYR A 65 13.25 10.58 -12.78
N ALA A 66 13.87 9.44 -13.12
CA ALA A 66 13.22 8.15 -13.08
C ALA A 66 12.74 7.80 -11.66
N LEU A 67 13.62 7.99 -10.68
CA LEU A 67 13.33 7.71 -9.27
C LEU A 67 12.25 8.65 -8.71
N ALA A 68 12.34 9.95 -8.97
CA ALA A 68 11.33 10.92 -8.54
C ALA A 68 9.95 10.68 -9.21
N ARG A 69 9.94 10.18 -10.45
CA ARG A 69 8.69 9.83 -11.15
C ARG A 69 8.05 8.58 -10.57
N GLU A 70 8.86 7.59 -10.20
CA GLU A 70 8.39 6.39 -9.51
C GLU A 70 7.77 6.75 -8.16
N ASP A 71 8.44 7.59 -7.38
CA ASP A 71 7.91 8.10 -6.11
C ASP A 71 6.59 8.84 -6.29
N ARG A 72 6.47 9.72 -7.30
CA ARG A 72 5.20 10.40 -7.61
C ARG A 72 4.07 9.41 -7.90
N ILE A 73 4.33 8.38 -8.70
CA ILE A 73 3.33 7.35 -9.03
C ILE A 73 2.95 6.57 -7.76
N ARG A 74 3.93 6.29 -6.89
CA ARG A 74 3.72 5.59 -5.63
C ARG A 74 2.84 6.40 -4.68
N THR A 75 3.08 7.70 -4.53
CA THR A 75 2.26 8.59 -3.69
C THR A 75 0.84 8.73 -4.24
N ILE A 76 0.67 8.94 -5.55
CA ILE A 76 -0.66 9.03 -6.15
C ILE A 76 -1.43 7.71 -5.97
N ARG A 77 -0.74 6.57 -6.12
CA ARG A 77 -1.34 5.26 -5.86
C ARG A 77 -1.74 5.12 -4.40
N SER A 78 -0.87 5.45 -3.43
CA SER A 78 -1.22 5.31 -2.02
C SER A 78 -2.42 6.14 -1.62
N ASP A 79 -2.50 7.38 -2.10
CA ASP A 79 -3.61 8.28 -1.77
C ASP A 79 -4.92 7.76 -2.37
N CYS A 80 -4.89 7.32 -3.64
CA CYS A 80 -6.05 6.73 -4.30
C CYS A 80 -6.47 5.39 -3.65
N PHE A 81 -5.51 4.56 -3.24
CA PHE A 81 -5.79 3.33 -2.50
C PHE A 81 -6.39 3.63 -1.13
N HIS A 82 -5.93 4.68 -0.44
CA HIS A 82 -6.46 5.06 0.86
C HIS A 82 -7.93 5.47 0.76
N ASP A 83 -8.28 6.32 -0.20
CA ASP A 83 -9.67 6.72 -0.45
C ASP A 83 -10.54 5.53 -0.86
N LEU A 84 -10.02 4.65 -1.71
CA LEU A 84 -10.71 3.42 -2.10
C LEU A 84 -10.96 2.51 -0.89
N MET A 85 -9.96 2.33 -0.01
CA MET A 85 -10.07 1.51 1.20
C MET A 85 -11.07 2.08 2.20
N ILE A 86 -11.14 3.42 2.37
CA ILE A 86 -12.16 4.06 3.19
C ILE A 86 -13.55 3.75 2.63
N GLY A 87 -13.75 3.94 1.32
CA GLY A 87 -15.03 3.65 0.66
C GLY A 87 -15.44 2.19 0.81
N LEU A 88 -14.50 1.26 0.60
CA LEU A 88 -14.74 -0.18 0.73
C LEU A 88 -15.05 -0.58 2.18
N GLY A 89 -14.36 0.04 3.15
CA GLY A 89 -14.62 -0.14 4.57
C GLY A 89 -16.03 0.29 4.99
N LEU A 90 -16.52 1.42 4.46
CA LEU A 90 -17.89 1.88 4.70
C LEU A 90 -18.93 0.92 4.12
N ILE A 91 -18.70 0.41 2.91
CA ILE A 91 -19.60 -0.58 2.29
C ILE A 91 -19.61 -1.87 3.11
N ALA A 92 -18.44 -2.36 3.53
CA ALA A 92 -18.34 -3.55 4.37
C ALA A 92 -19.08 -3.36 5.71
N ALA A 93 -18.92 -2.21 6.36
CA ALA A 93 -19.63 -1.88 7.60
C ALA A 93 -21.16 -1.81 7.39
N ALA A 94 -21.62 -1.24 6.27
CA ALA A 94 -23.04 -1.22 5.93
C ALA A 94 -23.61 -2.63 5.72
N VAL A 95 -22.87 -3.52 5.06
CA VAL A 95 -23.29 -4.92 4.88
C VAL A 95 -23.36 -5.66 6.22
N VAL A 96 -22.36 -5.48 7.08
CA VAL A 96 -22.33 -6.13 8.41
C VAL A 96 -23.51 -5.66 9.26
N THR A 97 -23.74 -4.36 9.34
CA THR A 97 -24.87 -3.81 10.12
C THR A 97 -26.21 -4.26 9.56
N PHE A 98 -26.37 -4.32 8.23
CA PHE A 98 -27.59 -4.85 7.62
C PHE A 98 -27.80 -6.35 7.91
N ALA A 99 -26.74 -7.15 7.83
CA ALA A 99 -26.80 -8.58 8.15
C ALA A 99 -27.14 -8.82 9.64
N ASP A 100 -26.55 -8.04 10.54
CA ASP A 100 -26.76 -8.15 11.98
C ASP A 100 -28.21 -7.78 12.36
N VAL A 101 -28.73 -6.69 11.80
CA VAL A 101 -30.15 -6.32 11.94
C VAL A 101 -31.07 -7.39 11.35
N GLY A 102 -30.73 -7.96 10.19
CA GLY A 102 -31.48 -9.05 9.58
C GLY A 102 -31.52 -10.32 10.45
N MET A 103 -30.40 -10.68 11.07
CA MET A 103 -30.32 -11.82 11.98
C MET A 103 -31.07 -11.55 13.29
N ALA A 104 -31.00 -10.34 13.84
CA ALA A 104 -31.77 -9.96 15.03
C ALA A 104 -33.29 -10.02 14.78
N TRP A 105 -33.74 -9.60 13.60
CA TRP A 105 -35.14 -9.72 13.18
C TRP A 105 -35.58 -11.18 12.99
N ALA A 106 -34.75 -12.00 12.35
CA ALA A 106 -35.03 -13.43 12.17
C ALA A 106 -35.11 -14.17 13.51
N SER A 107 -34.27 -13.79 14.47
CA SER A 107 -34.28 -14.34 15.83
C SER A 107 -35.56 -13.97 16.57
N SER A 108 -35.97 -12.70 16.57
CA SER A 108 -37.19 -12.23 17.27
C SER A 108 -38.48 -12.90 16.76
N ARG A 109 -38.58 -13.17 15.45
CA ARG A 109 -39.75 -13.88 14.88
C ARG A 109 -39.87 -15.32 15.38
N ARG A 110 -38.75 -16.02 15.60
CA ARG A 110 -38.78 -17.39 16.12
C ARG A 110 -39.23 -17.43 17.57
N TYR A 111 -38.78 -16.47 18.40
CA TYR A 111 -39.22 -16.37 19.78
C TYR A 111 -40.72 -16.05 19.90
N PHE A 112 -41.22 -15.10 19.09
CA PHE A 112 -42.64 -14.73 19.15
C PHE A 112 -43.57 -15.90 18.75
N CYS A 113 -43.20 -16.70 17.73
CA CYS A 113 -43.97 -17.89 17.36
C CYS A 113 -43.95 -18.98 18.45
N MET A 114 -42.78 -19.23 19.07
CA MET A 114 -42.66 -20.25 20.10
C MET A 114 -43.43 -19.89 21.38
N ASP A 115 -43.41 -18.62 21.80
CA ASP A 115 -44.19 -18.18 22.96
C ASP A 115 -45.71 -18.23 22.69
N ALA A 116 -46.15 -17.84 21.49
CA ALA A 116 -47.56 -17.94 21.10
C ALA A 116 -48.05 -19.40 21.10
N LEU A 117 -47.24 -20.33 20.56
CA LEU A 117 -47.55 -21.76 20.57
C LEU A 117 -47.59 -22.34 21.98
N ARG A 118 -46.62 -21.97 22.83
CA ARG A 118 -46.55 -22.46 24.21
C ARG A 118 -47.76 -22.01 25.03
N ARG A 119 -48.19 -20.76 24.86
CA ARG A 119 -49.34 -20.20 25.57
C ARG A 119 -50.66 -20.85 25.13
N TRP A 120 -50.81 -21.11 23.83
CA TRP A 120 -51.98 -21.81 23.29
C TRP A 120 -52.08 -23.27 23.78
N VAL A 121 -50.96 -24.00 23.85
CA VAL A 121 -50.94 -25.36 24.40
C VAL A 121 -51.34 -25.36 25.88
N SER A 122 -50.86 -24.39 26.65
CA SER A 122 -51.22 -24.23 28.07
C SER A 122 -52.72 -23.99 28.25
N ASP A 123 -53.31 -23.06 27.49
CA ASP A 123 -54.74 -22.73 27.60
C ASP A 123 -55.65 -23.91 27.19
N ARG A 124 -55.27 -24.69 26.17
CA ARG A 124 -56.01 -25.91 25.80
C ARG A 124 -55.93 -27.01 26.85
N GLY A 125 -54.78 -27.18 27.50
CA GLY A 125 -54.62 -28.15 28.58
C GLY A 125 -55.53 -27.84 29.77
N SER A 126 -55.68 -26.56 30.11
CA SER A 126 -56.58 -26.11 31.18
C SER A 126 -58.06 -26.28 30.84
N SER A 127 -58.46 -26.04 29.59
CA SER A 127 -59.86 -26.20 29.16
C SER A 127 -60.35 -27.65 29.21
N LEU A 128 -59.49 -28.63 28.91
CA LEU A 128 -59.85 -30.04 28.93
C LEU A 128 -59.99 -30.60 30.35
N MET A 129 -59.18 -30.11 31.29
CA MET A 129 -59.28 -30.49 32.70
C MET A 129 -60.58 -29.98 33.35
N VAL A 130 -61.02 -28.77 33.01
CA VAL A 130 -62.26 -28.18 33.54
C VAL A 130 -63.50 -28.93 33.00
N SER A 131 -63.50 -29.35 31.75
CA SER A 131 -64.61 -30.10 31.15
C SER A 131 -64.75 -31.55 31.64
N LEU A 132 -63.71 -32.13 32.25
CA LEU A 132 -63.77 -33.48 32.83
C LEU A 132 -64.19 -33.46 34.32
N ALA A 133 -64.19 -32.29 34.95
CA ALA A 133 -64.49 -32.10 36.37
C ALA A 133 -65.95 -31.68 36.63
N THR A 134 -66.71 -31.34 35.59
CA THR A 134 -68.18 -31.14 35.60
C THR A 134 -68.90 -32.35 35.06
#